data_AF-A0A0D2MIT1-F1
#
_entry.id   AF-A0A0D2MIT1-F1
#
_cell.length_a   1.000
_cell.length_b   1.000
_cell.length_c   1.000
_cell.angle_alpha   90.00
_cell.angle_beta   90.00
_cell.angle_gamma   90.00
#
_symmetry.space_group_name_H-M   'P 1'
#
loop_
_entity.id
_entity.type
_entity.pdbx_description
1 polymer ?
#
loop_
_entity_poly.entity_id
_entity_poly.type
_entity_poly.pdbx_seq_one_letter_code
_entity_poly.pdbx_strand_id
1 'polypeptide(L)'
;MGEVLLDKQSQDADAMAESEAVKRALGVVMLLVLGAAAYLVMHTLRLLWPARYAIGALVAAGEVAFFVLWCRRYTQLNTQPDVHAPAHVDSMRLFDRFVSLCYSLPDGVDLETYLSAWFRGARVDEIMRGNMEELMAYGFWYKSRQEMAAEGMGHVPGAMVDELEKAFEHQFPGGS
;
A
#
# COMPACT_ATOMS: atom_id res chain seq x y z
N MET A 1 47.04 67.60 21.80
CA MET A 1 46.49 66.70 20.74
C MET A 1 46.95 65.25 20.93
N GLY A 2 48.16 64.98 21.42
CA GLY A 2 48.63 63.61 21.72
C GLY A 2 47.94 62.90 22.90
N GLU A 3 47.61 63.61 23.99
CA GLU A 3 46.94 63.00 25.16
C GLU A 3 45.53 62.46 24.86
N VAL A 4 44.77 63.15 24.01
CA VAL A 4 43.41 62.72 23.61
C VAL A 4 43.44 61.44 22.77
N LEU A 5 44.52 61.20 22.01
CA LEU A 5 44.70 59.98 21.23
C LEU A 5 45.07 58.78 22.13
N LEU A 6 45.84 59.01 23.19
CA LEU A 6 46.22 57.97 24.15
C LEU A 6 45.03 57.53 25.02
N ASP A 7 44.20 58.48 25.47
CA ASP A 7 42.98 58.17 26.23
C ASP A 7 41.98 57.35 25.41
N LYS A 8 41.80 57.70 24.12
CA LYS A 8 40.95 56.94 23.20
C LYS A 8 41.47 55.51 22.95
N GLN A 9 42.79 55.34 22.78
CA GLN A 9 43.38 54.01 22.61
C GLN A 9 43.24 53.14 23.87
N SER A 10 43.30 53.74 25.07
CA SER A 10 43.05 53.03 26.32
C SER A 10 41.58 52.58 26.43
N GLN A 11 40.64 53.46 26.13
CA GLN A 11 39.20 53.14 26.18
C GLN A 11 38.80 52.06 25.16
N ASP A 12 39.36 52.10 23.95
CA ASP A 12 39.10 51.08 22.92
C ASP A 12 39.68 49.72 23.33
N ALA A 13 40.86 49.69 23.99
CA ALA A 13 41.48 48.46 24.49
C ALA A 13 40.66 47.82 25.63
N ASP A 14 40.16 48.64 26.56
CA ASP A 14 39.33 48.18 27.68
C ASP A 14 37.97 47.64 27.17
N ALA A 15 37.34 48.32 26.22
CA ALA A 15 36.09 47.86 25.59
C ALA A 15 36.27 46.54 24.81
N MET A 16 37.40 46.37 24.12
CA MET A 16 37.75 45.11 23.45
C MET A 16 37.97 43.97 24.47
N ALA A 17 38.67 44.24 25.58
CA ALA A 17 38.91 43.26 26.63
C ALA A 17 37.60 42.82 27.31
N GLU A 18 36.67 43.76 27.57
CA GLU A 18 35.35 43.47 28.12
C GLU A 18 34.50 42.64 27.16
N SER A 19 34.47 42.99 25.87
CA SER A 19 33.77 42.22 24.83
C SER A 19 34.29 40.78 24.74
N GLU A 20 35.62 40.57 24.79
CA GLU A 20 36.20 39.22 24.77
C GLU A 20 35.89 38.42 26.04
N ALA A 21 35.86 39.07 27.21
CA ALA A 21 35.44 38.44 28.46
C ALA A 21 33.96 37.99 28.41
N VAL A 22 33.07 38.84 27.87
CA VAL A 22 31.64 38.52 27.69
C VAL A 22 31.45 37.36 26.72
N LYS A 23 32.15 37.34 25.57
CA LYS A 23 32.08 36.22 24.62
C LYS A 23 32.54 34.90 25.24
N ARG A 24 33.62 34.92 26.01
CA ARG A 24 34.12 33.74 26.74
C ARG A 24 33.11 33.27 27.78
N ALA A 25 32.54 34.18 28.56
CA ALA A 25 31.51 33.86 29.55
C ALA A 25 30.26 33.26 28.89
N LEU A 26 29.79 33.85 27.79
CA LEU A 26 28.66 33.34 27.01
C LEU A 26 28.95 31.95 26.43
N GLY A 27 30.16 31.74 25.91
CA GLY A 27 30.62 30.44 25.42
C GLY A 27 30.61 29.37 26.52
N VAL A 28 31.08 29.70 27.73
CA VAL A 28 31.05 28.79 28.89
C VAL A 28 29.61 28.47 29.30
N VAL A 29 28.74 29.48 29.38
CA VAL A 29 27.32 29.29 29.72
C VAL A 29 26.64 28.37 28.69
N MET A 30 26.86 28.61 27.40
CA MET A 30 26.30 27.78 26.33
C MET A 30 26.77 26.32 26.43
N LEU A 31 28.05 26.09 26.72
CA LEU A 31 28.59 24.74 26.94
C LEU A 31 27.96 24.05 28.16
N LEU A 32 27.72 24.77 29.25
CA LEU A 32 27.04 24.23 30.44
C LEU A 32 25.58 23.87 30.14
N VAL A 33 24.87 24.71 29.40
CA VAL A 33 23.48 24.43 28.97
C VAL A 33 23.42 23.18 28.09
N LEU A 34 24.32 23.07 27.10
CA LEU A 34 24.40 21.89 26.24
C LEU A 34 24.78 20.63 27.02
N GLY A 35 25.73 20.73 27.96
CA GLY A 35 26.11 19.63 28.84
C GLY A 35 24.96 19.16 29.73
N ALA A 36 24.21 20.09 30.32
CA ALA A 36 23.02 19.78 31.12
C ALA A 36 21.92 19.12 30.28
N ALA A 37 21.66 19.63 29.07
CA ALA A 37 20.70 19.03 28.15
C ALA A 37 21.10 17.61 27.73
N ALA A 38 22.36 17.39 27.35
CA ALA A 38 22.87 16.08 26.99
C ALA A 38 22.80 15.08 28.17
N TYR A 39 23.12 15.54 29.39
CA TYR A 39 22.98 14.74 30.60
C TYR A 39 21.53 14.32 30.85
N LEU A 40 20.58 15.26 30.74
CA LEU A 40 19.16 14.98 30.92
C LEU A 40 18.65 13.96 29.90
N VAL A 41 19.03 14.10 28.62
CA VAL A 41 18.67 13.12 27.58
C VAL A 41 19.26 11.74 27.87
N MET A 42 20.54 11.66 28.24
CA MET A 42 21.15 10.37 28.58
C MET A 42 20.54 9.75 29.84
N HIS A 43 20.15 10.57 30.81
CA HIS A 43 19.49 10.10 32.03
C HIS A 43 18.09 9.57 31.74
N THR A 44 17.28 10.27 30.93
CA THR A 44 15.95 9.79 30.53
C THR A 44 16.04 8.52 29.68
N LEU A 45 16.99 8.43 28.75
CA LEU A 45 17.23 7.20 27.98
C LEU A 45 17.61 6.03 28.89
N ARG A 46 18.45 6.25 29.91
CA ARG A 46 18.77 5.20 30.91
C ARG A 46 17.57 4.80 31.74
N LEU A 47 16.72 5.76 32.12
CA LEU A 47 15.51 5.50 32.89
C LEU A 47 14.49 4.68 32.07
N LEU A 48 14.40 4.95 30.77
CA LEU A 48 13.50 4.26 29.83
C LEU A 48 14.08 2.97 29.26
N TRP A 49 15.40 2.77 29.37
CA TRP A 49 16.07 1.54 28.93
C TRP A 49 15.47 0.25 29.49
N PRO A 50 15.13 0.13 30.79
CA PRO A 50 14.44 -1.07 31.28
C PRO A 50 13.02 -1.22 30.70
N ALA A 51 12.34 -0.11 30.41
CA ALA A 51 10.99 -0.12 29.85
C ALA A 51 10.94 -0.56 28.38
N ARG A 52 12.06 -0.59 27.65
CA ARG A 52 12.09 -1.00 26.23
C ARG A 52 11.53 -2.42 26.00
N TYR A 53 11.75 -3.33 26.95
CA TYR A 53 11.19 -4.68 26.87
C TYR A 53 9.69 -4.67 27.08
N ALA A 54 9.17 -3.81 27.97
CA ALA A 54 7.74 -3.62 28.15
C ALA A 54 7.08 -3.00 26.91
N ILE A 55 7.71 -1.98 26.32
CA ILE A 55 7.24 -1.37 25.05
C ILE A 55 7.24 -2.42 23.93
N GLY A 56 8.34 -3.16 23.76
CA GLY A 56 8.43 -4.23 22.77
C GLY A 56 7.39 -5.32 22.99
N ALA A 57 7.16 -5.73 24.25
CA ALA A 57 6.12 -6.70 24.60
C ALA A 57 4.72 -6.17 24.29
N LEU A 58 4.44 -4.89 24.56
CA LEU A 58 3.15 -4.27 24.23
C LEU A 58 2.92 -4.19 22.73
N VAL A 59 3.93 -3.82 21.94
CA VAL A 59 3.85 -3.82 20.47
C VAL A 59 3.61 -5.24 19.95
N ALA A 60 4.41 -6.21 20.42
CA ALA A 60 4.24 -7.61 20.04
C ALA A 60 2.84 -8.15 20.41
N ALA A 61 2.34 -7.83 21.62
CA ALA A 61 1.00 -8.19 22.04
C ALA A 61 -0.08 -7.51 21.17
N GLY A 62 0.13 -6.26 20.78
CA GLY A 62 -0.74 -5.52 19.86
C GLY A 62 -0.79 -6.16 18.47
N GLU A 63 0.36 -6.52 17.90
CA GLU A 63 0.46 -7.22 16.61
C GLU A 63 -0.20 -8.61 16.65
N VAL A 64 0.01 -9.37 17.74
CA VAL A 64 -0.66 -10.66 17.93
C VAL A 64 -2.18 -10.48 18.04
N ALA A 65 -2.64 -9.51 18.83
CA ALA A 65 -4.07 -9.22 18.94
C ALA A 65 -4.67 -8.78 17.60
N PHE A 66 -4.00 -7.89 16.87
CA PHE A 66 -4.40 -7.48 15.53
C PHE A 66 -4.47 -8.66 14.57
N PHE A 67 -3.43 -9.51 14.53
CA PHE A 67 -3.39 -10.69 13.68
C PHE A 67 -4.55 -11.65 13.98
N VAL A 68 -4.82 -11.94 15.26
CA VAL A 68 -5.94 -12.81 15.66
C VAL A 68 -7.30 -12.21 15.23
N LEU A 69 -7.51 -10.92 15.46
CA LEU A 69 -8.73 -10.24 15.05
C LEU A 69 -8.88 -10.20 13.52
N TRP A 70 -7.78 -9.94 12.81
CA TRP A 70 -7.72 -9.94 11.36
C TRP A 70 -8.03 -11.32 10.79
N CYS A 71 -7.39 -12.39 11.27
CA CYS A 71 -7.68 -13.76 10.83
C CYS A 71 -9.15 -14.12 11.03
N ARG A 72 -9.73 -13.81 12.20
CA ARG A 72 -11.16 -14.05 12.45
C ARG A 72 -12.03 -13.28 11.46
N ARG A 73 -11.75 -12.00 11.25
CA ARG A 73 -12.51 -11.15 10.33
C ARG A 73 -12.32 -11.59 8.89
N TYR A 74 -11.12 -11.97 8.50
CA TYR A 74 -10.76 -12.48 7.19
C TYR A 74 -11.53 -13.76 6.88
N THR A 75 -11.60 -14.71 7.81
CA THR A 75 -12.40 -15.93 7.62
C THR A 75 -13.87 -15.58 7.43
N GLN A 76 -14.43 -14.66 8.23
CA GLN A 76 -15.81 -14.22 8.08
C GLN A 76 -16.07 -13.53 6.73
N LEU A 77 -15.17 -12.65 6.29
CA LEU A 77 -15.31 -11.91 5.03
C LEU A 77 -15.14 -12.81 3.81
N ASN A 78 -14.30 -13.85 3.91
CA ASN A 78 -14.11 -14.83 2.83
C ASN A 78 -15.07 -16.03 2.93
N THR A 79 -15.96 -16.07 3.91
CA THR A 79 -17.03 -17.07 3.94
C THR A 79 -18.05 -16.68 2.87
N GLN A 80 -17.98 -17.36 1.73
CA GLN A 80 -18.97 -17.22 0.66
C GLN A 80 -20.31 -17.83 1.14
N PRO A 81 -21.44 -17.13 0.98
CA PRO A 81 -22.73 -17.70 1.34
C PRO A 81 -23.08 -18.88 0.42
N ASP A 82 -23.79 -19.87 0.95
CA ASP A 82 -24.23 -21.06 0.20
C ASP A 82 -25.01 -20.68 -1.06
N VAL A 83 -25.85 -19.65 -0.96
CA VAL A 83 -26.54 -19.03 -2.09
C VAL A 83 -25.91 -17.66 -2.35
N HIS A 84 -25.01 -17.62 -3.31
CA HIS A 84 -24.33 -16.40 -3.76
C HIS A 84 -24.72 -16.00 -5.19
N ALA A 85 -25.23 -16.94 -5.99
CA ALA A 85 -25.77 -16.64 -7.30
C ALA A 85 -27.07 -15.83 -7.19
N PRO A 86 -27.25 -14.76 -7.97
CA PRO A 86 -28.48 -14.00 -7.99
C PRO A 86 -29.63 -14.86 -8.55
N ALA A 87 -30.81 -14.79 -7.92
CA ALA A 87 -31.93 -15.69 -8.22
C ALA A 87 -32.45 -15.60 -9.66
N HIS A 88 -32.41 -14.41 -10.26
CA HIS A 88 -32.94 -14.14 -11.58
C HIS A 88 -32.00 -13.22 -12.35
N VAL A 89 -30.98 -13.80 -12.97
CA VAL A 89 -30.07 -13.09 -13.87
C VAL A 89 -30.02 -13.81 -15.21
N ASP A 90 -30.25 -13.03 -16.26
CA ASP A 90 -29.98 -13.45 -17.63
C ASP A 90 -28.50 -13.20 -17.92
N SER A 91 -27.70 -14.23 -17.67
CA SER A 91 -26.25 -14.18 -17.74
C SER A 91 -25.73 -13.90 -19.16
N MET A 92 -26.39 -14.42 -20.20
CA MET A 92 -26.03 -14.11 -21.59
C MET A 92 -26.30 -12.65 -21.92
N ARG A 93 -27.45 -12.11 -21.53
CA ARG A 93 -27.73 -10.68 -21.73
C ARG A 93 -26.75 -9.78 -20.98
N LEU A 94 -26.29 -10.17 -19.80
CA LEU A 94 -25.24 -9.44 -19.08
C LEU A 94 -23.90 -9.51 -19.83
N PHE A 95 -23.55 -10.67 -20.37
CA PHE A 95 -22.36 -10.83 -21.19
C PHE A 95 -22.40 -9.97 -22.45
N ASP A 96 -23.53 -9.97 -23.18
CA ASP A 96 -23.70 -9.14 -24.37
C ASP A 96 -23.53 -7.64 -24.05
N ARG A 97 -24.06 -7.21 -22.90
CA ARG A 97 -23.86 -5.82 -22.41
C ARG A 97 -22.41 -5.53 -22.08
N PHE A 98 -21.69 -6.50 -21.50
CA PHE A 98 -20.28 -6.37 -21.20
C PHE A 98 -19.45 -6.24 -22.48
N VAL A 99 -19.65 -7.13 -23.46
CA VAL A 99 -18.99 -7.07 -24.77
C VAL A 99 -19.31 -5.75 -25.49
N SER A 100 -20.58 -5.32 -25.47
CA SER A 100 -20.96 -4.02 -26.04
C SER A 100 -20.27 -2.85 -25.35
N LEU A 101 -20.03 -2.93 -24.03
CA LEU A 101 -19.30 -1.90 -23.31
C LEU A 101 -17.84 -1.84 -23.79
N CYS A 102 -17.19 -2.99 -23.97
CA CYS A 102 -15.81 -3.07 -24.46
C CYS A 102 -15.64 -2.35 -25.81
N TYR A 103 -16.59 -2.49 -26.72
CA TYR A 103 -16.58 -1.77 -28.02
C TYR A 103 -16.89 -0.27 -27.92
N SER A 104 -17.56 0.17 -26.85
CA SER A 104 -18.04 1.56 -26.71
C SER A 104 -17.04 2.50 -26.03
N LEU A 105 -15.99 1.97 -25.42
CA LEU A 105 -14.99 2.78 -24.70
C LEU A 105 -14.07 3.49 -25.71
N PRO A 106 -13.86 4.82 -25.61
CA PRO A 106 -13.07 5.59 -26.58
C PRO A 106 -11.65 5.07 -26.80
N ASP A 107 -11.02 4.59 -25.72
CA ASP A 107 -9.66 4.07 -25.71
C ASP A 107 -9.62 2.52 -25.58
N GLY A 108 -10.77 1.86 -25.73
CA GLY A 108 -10.93 0.44 -25.45
C GLY A 108 -10.84 0.09 -23.97
N VAL A 109 -10.71 -1.21 -23.67
CA VAL A 109 -10.40 -1.72 -22.34
C VAL A 109 -8.89 -1.91 -22.25
N ASP A 110 -8.24 -1.33 -21.24
CA ASP A 110 -6.88 -1.70 -20.88
C ASP A 110 -6.89 -3.15 -20.37
N LEU A 111 -6.65 -4.07 -21.29
CA LEU A 111 -6.75 -5.51 -21.06
C LEU A 111 -5.78 -5.99 -19.98
N GLU A 112 -4.57 -5.42 -19.95
CA GLU A 112 -3.53 -5.77 -18.99
C GLU A 112 -3.97 -5.40 -17.58
N THR A 113 -4.41 -4.14 -17.39
CA THR A 113 -4.91 -3.69 -16.08
C THR A 113 -6.18 -4.44 -15.68
N TYR A 114 -7.10 -4.69 -16.61
CA TYR A 114 -8.36 -5.36 -16.32
C TYR A 114 -8.14 -6.82 -15.92
N LEU A 115 -7.41 -7.60 -16.72
CA LEU A 115 -7.22 -9.03 -16.46
C LEU A 115 -6.23 -9.30 -15.33
N SER A 116 -5.20 -8.48 -15.16
CA SER A 116 -4.27 -8.64 -14.02
C SER A 116 -5.00 -8.53 -12.68
N ALA A 117 -6.03 -7.69 -12.56
CA ALA A 117 -6.85 -7.61 -11.35
C ALA A 117 -7.58 -8.94 -11.04
N TRP A 118 -8.07 -9.64 -12.07
CA TRP A 118 -8.73 -10.94 -11.93
C TRP A 118 -7.75 -12.09 -11.68
N PHE A 119 -6.58 -12.05 -12.32
CA PHE A 119 -5.57 -13.11 -12.27
C PHE A 119 -4.38 -12.80 -11.35
N ARG A 120 -4.61 -12.00 -10.28
CA ARG A 120 -3.63 -11.72 -9.22
C ARG A 120 -2.28 -11.17 -9.73
N GLY A 121 -2.33 -10.31 -10.73
CA GLY A 121 -1.15 -9.67 -11.31
C GLY A 121 -0.48 -10.46 -12.43
N ALA A 122 -1.07 -11.57 -12.88
CA ALA A 122 -0.57 -12.28 -14.07
C ALA A 122 -0.61 -11.37 -15.30
N ARG A 123 0.41 -11.50 -16.15
CA ARG A 123 0.43 -10.80 -17.44
C ARG A 123 -0.55 -11.43 -18.41
N VAL A 124 -1.09 -10.66 -19.35
CA VAL A 124 -2.09 -11.18 -20.29
C VAL A 124 -1.59 -12.37 -21.10
N ASP A 125 -0.31 -12.38 -21.49
CA ASP A 125 0.30 -13.49 -22.24
C ASP A 125 0.53 -14.77 -21.42
N GLU A 126 0.35 -14.71 -20.10
CA GLU A 126 0.43 -15.86 -19.18
C GLU A 126 -0.96 -16.45 -18.87
N ILE A 127 -2.04 -15.76 -19.24
CA ILE A 127 -3.41 -16.20 -18.95
C ILE A 127 -3.85 -17.16 -20.06
N MET A 128 -4.01 -18.44 -19.70
CA MET A 128 -4.44 -19.45 -20.65
C MET A 128 -5.92 -19.31 -20.99
N ARG A 129 -6.28 -19.72 -22.20
CA ARG A 129 -7.66 -19.74 -22.67
C ARG A 129 -8.60 -20.52 -21.72
N GLY A 130 -8.14 -21.64 -21.16
CA GLY A 130 -8.89 -22.40 -20.14
C GLY A 130 -9.18 -21.59 -18.86
N ASN A 131 -8.25 -20.72 -18.43
CA ASN A 131 -8.47 -19.83 -17.29
C ASN A 131 -9.53 -18.77 -17.58
N MET A 132 -9.56 -18.26 -18.82
CA MET A 132 -10.61 -17.34 -19.26
C MET A 132 -11.99 -18.03 -19.31
N GLU A 133 -12.06 -19.30 -19.72
CA GLU A 133 -13.32 -20.05 -19.66
C GLU A 133 -13.83 -20.22 -18.21
N GLU A 134 -12.92 -20.47 -17.27
CA GLU A 134 -13.27 -20.52 -15.84
C GLU A 134 -13.77 -19.16 -15.35
N LEU A 135 -13.09 -18.07 -15.74
CA LEU A 135 -13.52 -16.72 -15.40
C LEU A 135 -14.91 -16.40 -15.99
N MET A 136 -15.21 -16.83 -17.22
CA MET A 136 -16.52 -16.61 -17.84
C MET A 136 -17.62 -17.41 -17.15
N ALA A 137 -17.36 -18.70 -16.86
CA ALA A 137 -18.29 -19.56 -16.14
C ALA A 137 -18.62 -18.99 -14.75
N TYR A 138 -17.58 -18.60 -14.00
CA TYR A 138 -17.77 -18.04 -12.66
C TYR A 138 -18.37 -16.64 -12.70
N GLY A 139 -17.83 -15.75 -13.53
CA GLY A 139 -18.19 -14.33 -13.55
C GLY A 139 -19.65 -14.07 -13.96
N PHE A 140 -20.24 -14.93 -14.79
CA PHE A 140 -21.61 -14.75 -15.27
C PHE A 140 -22.60 -15.79 -14.74
N TRP A 141 -22.18 -17.01 -14.40
CA TRP A 141 -23.07 -18.08 -13.88
C TRP A 141 -22.80 -18.49 -12.44
N TYR A 142 -21.72 -18.00 -11.80
CA TYR A 142 -21.27 -18.46 -10.49
C TYR A 142 -21.08 -19.97 -10.41
N LYS A 143 -20.60 -20.59 -11.50
CA LYS A 143 -20.40 -22.03 -11.64
C LYS A 143 -19.00 -22.34 -12.16
N SER A 144 -18.52 -23.53 -11.84
CA SER A 144 -17.38 -24.14 -12.50
C SER A 144 -17.74 -24.60 -13.92
N ARG A 145 -16.74 -24.77 -14.78
CA ARG A 145 -16.92 -25.35 -16.12
C ARG A 145 -17.56 -26.75 -16.07
N GLN A 146 -17.22 -27.55 -15.06
CA GLN A 146 -17.78 -28.89 -14.87
C GLN A 146 -19.27 -28.85 -14.53
N GLU A 147 -19.70 -27.94 -13.66
CA GLU A 147 -21.12 -27.75 -13.34
C GLU A 147 -21.91 -27.26 -14.55
N MET A 148 -21.38 -26.30 -15.33
CA MET A 148 -22.01 -25.87 -16.58
C MET A 148 -22.12 -27.02 -17.59
N ALA A 149 -21.08 -27.86 -17.71
CA ALA A 149 -21.10 -29.03 -18.59
C ALA A 149 -22.16 -30.06 -18.15
N ALA A 150 -22.27 -30.33 -16.84
CA ALA A 150 -23.30 -31.22 -16.29
C ALA A 150 -24.73 -30.74 -16.57
N GLU A 151 -24.92 -29.42 -16.71
CA GLU A 151 -26.20 -28.79 -17.08
C GLU A 151 -26.41 -28.66 -18.60
N GLY A 152 -25.51 -29.23 -19.43
CA GLY A 152 -25.62 -29.17 -20.89
C GLY A 152 -25.12 -27.86 -21.52
N MET A 153 -24.52 -26.96 -20.73
CA MET A 153 -24.00 -25.66 -21.16
C MET A 153 -22.47 -25.63 -21.27
N GLY A 154 -21.81 -26.79 -21.36
CA GLY A 154 -20.34 -26.87 -21.34
C GLY A 154 -19.63 -26.14 -22.49
N HIS A 155 -20.34 -25.84 -23.58
CA HIS A 155 -19.82 -25.07 -24.73
C HIS A 155 -19.87 -23.55 -24.53
N VAL A 156 -20.69 -23.06 -23.59
CA VAL A 156 -20.98 -21.63 -23.43
C VAL A 156 -19.73 -20.83 -23.02
N PRO A 157 -18.92 -21.25 -22.02
CA PRO A 157 -17.71 -20.51 -21.67
C PRO A 157 -16.72 -20.36 -22.83
N GLY A 158 -16.56 -21.42 -23.63
CA GLY A 158 -15.72 -21.39 -24.83
C GLY A 158 -16.20 -20.33 -25.83
N ALA A 159 -17.49 -20.32 -26.15
CA ALA A 159 -18.08 -19.34 -27.06
C ALA A 159 -17.97 -17.89 -26.53
N MET A 160 -18.10 -17.69 -25.21
CA MET A 160 -17.91 -16.37 -24.60
C MET A 160 -16.46 -15.89 -24.74
N VAL A 161 -15.48 -16.78 -24.53
CA VAL A 161 -14.08 -16.42 -24.72
C VAL A 161 -13.80 -16.09 -26.19
N ASP A 162 -14.38 -16.82 -27.16
CA ASP A 162 -14.23 -16.48 -28.58
C ASP A 162 -14.74 -15.06 -28.90
N GLU A 163 -15.86 -14.64 -28.30
CA GLU A 163 -16.37 -13.28 -28.47
C GLU A 163 -15.50 -12.22 -27.77
N LEU A 164 -14.92 -12.55 -26.61
CA LEU A 164 -13.99 -11.64 -25.94
C LEU A 164 -12.68 -11.48 -26.69
N GLU A 165 -12.14 -12.55 -27.28
CA GLU A 165 -10.93 -12.47 -28.08
C GLU A 165 -11.12 -11.55 -29.30
N LYS A 166 -12.32 -11.55 -29.89
CA LYS A 166 -12.69 -10.58 -30.94
C LYS A 166 -12.80 -9.17 -30.39
N ALA A 167 -13.49 -8.99 -29.26
CA ALA A 167 -13.72 -7.67 -28.67
C ALA A 167 -12.44 -7.00 -28.15
N PHE A 168 -11.48 -7.79 -27.70
CA PHE A 168 -10.20 -7.31 -27.19
C PHE A 168 -9.08 -7.31 -28.24
N GLU A 169 -9.35 -7.80 -29.45
CA GLU A 169 -8.34 -8.00 -30.50
C GLU A 169 -7.12 -8.78 -29.98
N HIS A 170 -7.35 -9.75 -29.09
CA HIS A 170 -6.32 -10.53 -28.41
C HIS A 170 -6.67 -12.02 -28.42
N GLN A 171 -5.68 -12.87 -28.66
CA GLN A 171 -5.85 -14.33 -28.68
C GLN A 171 -5.14 -14.93 -27.47
N PHE A 172 -5.90 -15.61 -26.60
CA PHE A 172 -5.30 -16.23 -25.42
C PHE A 172 -4.55 -17.50 -25.82
N PRO A 173 -3.38 -17.78 -25.20
CA PRO A 173 -2.66 -19.02 -25.44
C PRO A 173 -3.52 -20.24 -25.13
N GLY A 174 -3.39 -21.27 -25.98
CA GLY A 174 -4.05 -22.55 -25.78
C GLY A 174 -3.57 -23.22 -24.48
N GLY A 175 -4.51 -23.72 -23.69
CA GLY A 175 -4.24 -24.42 -22.43
C GLY A 175 -5.54 -24.90 -21.81
N SER A 176 -5.54 -26.11 -21.25
CA SER A 176 -6.72 -26.77 -20.67
C SER A 176 -7.06 -26.27 -19.29
#